data_AF-A0A7W6PLD3-F1
#
_entry.id   AF-A0A7W6PLD3-F1
#
_cell.length_a   1.000
_cell.length_b   1.000
_cell.length_c   1.000
_cell.angle_alpha   90.00
_cell.angle_beta   90.00
_cell.angle_gamma   90.00
#
_symmetry.space_group_name_H-M   'P 1'
#
loop_
_entity.id
_entity.type
_entity.pdbx_description
1 polymer ?
#
loop_
_entity_poly.entity_id
_entity_poly.type
_entity_poly.pdbx_seq_one_letter_code
_entity_poly.pdbx_strand_id
1 'polypeptide(L)'
;MRVFILLNLIFILVGCIPLADRSPPPDDYETWKKAGSNNLAVWKVMLECGYASPFRPREKFADGYRTEEQVTESMLCIQKMGYVKYVNGKVSLVCDGFRRGLLPCEYGFKVREPSVEVRINSGYCRKYPKSIACSR
;
A
#
# COMPACT_ATOMS: atom_id res chain seq x y z
N MET A 1 -24.61 -2.41 -50.10
CA MET A 1 -23.77 -3.39 -49.37
C MET A 1 -22.47 -2.82 -48.80
N ARG A 2 -21.65 -2.06 -49.56
CA ARG A 2 -20.36 -1.53 -49.07
C ARG A 2 -20.46 -0.55 -47.88
N VAL A 3 -21.52 0.27 -47.83
CA VAL A 3 -21.74 1.26 -46.75
C VAL A 3 -22.07 0.61 -45.41
N PHE A 4 -22.82 -0.50 -45.40
CA PHE A 4 -23.16 -1.24 -44.17
C PHE A 4 -21.95 -1.96 -43.55
N ILE A 5 -20.99 -2.40 -44.37
CA ILE A 5 -19.75 -3.04 -43.90
C ILE A 5 -18.82 -2.00 -43.25
N LEU A 6 -18.75 -0.79 -43.82
CA LEU A 6 -17.97 0.32 -43.26
C LEU A 6 -18.54 0.81 -41.92
N LEU A 7 -19.87 0.83 -41.76
CA LEU A 7 -20.51 1.23 -40.50
C LEU A 7 -20.25 0.23 -39.35
N ASN A 8 -20.23 -1.07 -39.65
CA ASN A 8 -19.93 -2.11 -38.66
C ASN A 8 -18.45 -2.10 -38.24
N LEU A 9 -17.53 -1.76 -39.14
CA LEU A 9 -16.11 -1.65 -38.80
C LEU A 9 -15.82 -0.50 -37.81
N ILE A 10 -16.57 0.60 -37.90
CA ILE A 10 -16.44 1.75 -36.99
C ILE A 10 -16.89 1.36 -35.57
N PHE A 11 -17.96 0.59 -35.42
CA PHE A 11 -18.45 0.14 -34.09
C PHE A 11 -17.47 -0.81 -33.38
N ILE A 12 -16.70 -1.60 -34.12
CA ILE A 12 -15.68 -2.51 -33.53
C ILE A 12 -14.46 -1.72 -33.01
N LEU A 13 -14.17 -0.55 -33.57
CA LEU A 13 -13.03 0.28 -33.18
C LEU A 13 -13.31 1.21 -31.98
N VAL A 14 -14.58 1.44 -31.60
CA VAL A 14 -14.93 2.27 -30.42
C VAL A 14 -14.91 1.48 -29.10
N GLY A 15 -14.68 0.16 -29.15
CA GLY A 15 -14.70 -0.73 -27.97
C GLY A 15 -13.46 -0.65 -27.06
N CYS A 16 -12.44 0.13 -27.42
CA CYS A 16 -11.21 0.25 -26.64
C CYS A 16 -10.82 1.71 -26.43
N ILE A 17 -11.74 2.51 -25.87
CA ILE A 17 -11.35 3.74 -25.20
C ILE A 17 -10.99 3.33 -23.77
N PRO A 18 -9.70 3.25 -23.39
CA PRO A 18 -9.34 3.10 -21.99
C PRO A 18 -9.82 4.36 -21.30
N LEU A 19 -10.93 4.25 -20.57
CA LEU A 19 -11.36 5.26 -19.61
C LEU A 19 -10.27 5.31 -18.53
N ALA A 20 -9.26 6.15 -18.76
CA ALA A 20 -8.07 6.27 -17.93
C ALA A 20 -8.36 6.63 -16.46
N ASP A 21 -9.61 7.00 -16.14
CA ASP A 21 -10.05 7.44 -14.82
C ASP A 21 -10.76 6.37 -13.96
N ARG A 22 -10.80 5.10 -14.40
CA ARG A 22 -11.47 4.02 -13.63
C ARG A 22 -10.56 2.89 -13.19
N SER A 23 -9.24 3.08 -13.21
CA SER A 23 -8.35 2.11 -12.56
C SER A 23 -8.66 2.08 -11.06
N PRO A 24 -8.79 0.90 -10.43
CA PRO A 24 -8.99 0.81 -8.99
C PRO A 24 -7.83 1.50 -8.27
N PRO A 25 -8.05 2.06 -7.07
CA PRO A 25 -6.97 2.64 -6.29
C PRO A 25 -5.84 1.62 -6.13
N PRO A 26 -4.58 2.01 -6.35
CA PRO A 26 -3.45 1.11 -6.22
C PRO A 26 -3.44 0.50 -4.82
N ASP A 27 -2.91 -0.72 -4.73
CA ASP A 27 -2.67 -1.32 -3.43
C ASP A 27 -1.60 -0.53 -2.67
N ASP A 28 -1.69 -0.50 -1.34
CA ASP A 28 -0.88 0.45 -0.57
C ASP A 28 0.63 0.21 -0.72
N TYR A 29 1.07 -1.04 -0.92
CA TYR A 29 2.47 -1.35 -1.21
C TYR A 29 2.99 -0.68 -2.48
N GLU A 30 2.15 -0.47 -3.50
CA GLU A 30 2.55 0.18 -4.76
C GLU A 30 2.85 1.67 -4.57
N THR A 31 2.34 2.24 -3.48
CA THR A 31 2.61 3.63 -3.10
C THR A 31 3.98 3.79 -2.45
N TRP A 32 4.61 2.72 -1.95
CA TRP A 32 5.90 2.79 -1.26
C TRP A 32 7.06 2.42 -2.18
N LYS A 33 8.06 3.30 -2.28
CA LYS A 33 9.21 3.11 -3.18
C LYS A 33 10.53 3.35 -2.48
N LYS A 34 11.52 2.53 -2.79
CA LYS A 34 12.93 2.70 -2.42
C LYS A 34 13.80 2.18 -3.55
N ALA A 35 14.87 2.91 -3.89
CA ALA A 35 15.78 2.49 -4.96
C ALA A 35 16.33 1.08 -4.69
N GLY A 36 16.29 0.21 -5.70
CA GLY A 36 16.73 -1.19 -5.58
C GLY A 36 15.79 -2.12 -4.79
N SER A 37 14.65 -1.63 -4.28
CA SER A 37 13.67 -2.46 -3.59
C SER A 37 12.63 -3.02 -4.56
N ASN A 38 12.27 -4.29 -4.37
CA ASN A 38 11.18 -4.95 -5.09
C ASN A 38 9.91 -5.01 -4.22
N ASN A 39 8.79 -5.41 -4.82
CA ASN A 39 7.51 -5.48 -4.10
C ASN A 39 7.57 -6.37 -2.85
N LEU A 40 8.30 -7.50 -2.91
CA LEU A 40 8.45 -8.39 -1.76
C LEU A 40 9.17 -7.70 -0.59
N ALA A 41 10.22 -6.93 -0.86
CA ALA A 41 10.93 -6.18 0.16
C ALA A 41 10.03 -5.09 0.78
N VAL A 42 9.19 -4.42 -0.03
CA VAL A 42 8.17 -3.49 0.47
C VAL A 42 7.18 -4.21 1.38
N TRP A 43 6.65 -5.37 0.95
CA TRP A 43 5.70 -6.16 1.74
C TRP A 43 6.28 -6.58 3.09
N LYS A 44 7.53 -7.08 3.07
CA LYS A 44 8.23 -7.47 4.30
C LYS A 44 8.39 -6.28 5.24
N VAL A 45 8.92 -5.15 4.78
CA VAL A 45 9.12 -3.97 5.62
C VAL A 45 7.80 -3.41 6.16
N MET A 46 6.73 -3.40 5.36
CA MET A 46 5.41 -2.99 5.83
C MET A 46 4.98 -3.85 7.02
N LEU A 47 5.03 -5.18 6.89
CA LEU A 47 4.64 -6.10 7.95
C LEU A 47 5.59 -6.04 9.17
N GLU A 48 6.90 -5.85 8.95
CA GLU A 48 7.91 -5.72 10.01
C GLU A 48 7.72 -4.44 10.83
N CYS A 49 7.25 -3.37 10.19
CA CYS A 49 6.82 -2.12 10.82
C CYS A 49 5.43 -2.23 11.48
N GLY A 50 4.80 -3.41 11.47
CA GLY A 50 3.50 -3.66 12.08
C GLY A 50 2.31 -3.17 11.25
N TYR A 51 2.49 -2.90 9.95
CA TYR A 51 1.37 -2.57 9.08
C TYR A 51 0.40 -3.75 8.94
N ALA A 52 -0.90 -3.48 8.78
CA ALA A 52 -1.92 -4.55 8.80
C ALA A 52 -1.72 -5.57 7.68
N SER A 53 -1.60 -5.10 6.44
CA SER A 53 -1.29 -5.90 5.27
C SER A 53 -0.61 -5.06 4.19
N PRO A 54 0.10 -5.66 3.22
CA PRO A 54 0.66 -4.91 2.10
C PRO A 54 -0.38 -4.21 1.23
N PHE A 55 -1.65 -4.63 1.28
CA PHE A 55 -2.69 -4.18 0.36
C PHE A 55 -3.49 -3.01 0.91
N ARG A 56 -3.88 -3.05 2.19
CA ARG A 56 -4.75 -2.03 2.81
C ARG A 56 -4.26 -1.65 4.22
N PRO A 57 -4.17 -0.35 4.57
CA PRO A 57 -3.67 0.11 5.87
C PRO A 57 -4.45 -0.40 7.09
N ARG A 58 -5.75 -0.65 6.91
CA ARG A 58 -6.71 -1.01 7.96
C ARG A 58 -7.48 -2.28 7.63
N GLU A 59 -6.84 -3.21 6.92
CA GLU A 59 -7.43 -4.52 6.72
C GLU A 59 -7.69 -5.19 8.08
N LYS A 60 -8.89 -5.75 8.25
CA LYS A 60 -9.29 -6.41 9.50
C LYS A 60 -8.77 -7.84 9.53
N PHE A 61 -7.98 -8.16 10.55
CA PHE A 61 -7.63 -9.53 10.90
C PHE A 61 -8.16 -9.88 12.29
N ALA A 62 -7.71 -11.00 12.86
CA ALA A 62 -8.13 -11.47 14.18
C ALA A 62 -7.77 -10.51 15.33
N ASP A 63 -6.80 -9.62 15.12
CA ASP A 63 -6.40 -8.54 16.03
C ASP A 63 -7.27 -7.27 15.92
N GLY A 64 -8.25 -7.25 15.02
CA GLY A 64 -9.20 -6.14 14.86
C GLY A 64 -8.78 -5.10 13.83
N TYR A 65 -9.32 -3.88 13.96
CA TYR A 65 -8.94 -2.74 13.13
C TYR A 65 -7.83 -1.95 13.79
N ARG A 66 -6.89 -1.45 12.99
CA ARG A 66 -5.86 -0.52 13.46
C ARG A 66 -6.39 0.91 13.54
N THR A 67 -6.00 1.65 14.57
CA THR A 67 -6.27 3.08 14.69
C THR A 67 -5.44 3.90 13.69
N GLU A 68 -5.82 5.14 13.41
CA GLU A 68 -4.99 6.03 12.56
C GLU A 68 -3.60 6.26 13.15
N GLU A 69 -3.47 6.33 14.48
CA GLU A 69 -2.17 6.46 15.13
C GLU A 69 -1.29 5.23 14.89
N GLN A 70 -1.84 4.03 15.06
CA GLN A 70 -1.11 2.78 14.81
C GLN A 70 -0.71 2.61 13.34
N VAL A 71 -1.53 3.11 12.41
CA VAL A 71 -1.18 3.13 10.98
C VAL A 71 -0.06 4.15 10.73
N THR A 72 -0.19 5.35 11.31
CA THR A 72 0.78 6.44 11.15
C THR A 72 2.15 6.06 11.72
N GLU A 73 2.19 5.40 12.87
CA GLU A 73 3.43 4.86 13.47
C GLU A 73 4.11 3.87 12.52
N SER A 74 3.36 2.91 11.95
CA SER A 74 3.90 1.96 10.98
C SER A 74 4.40 2.65 9.70
N MET A 75 3.69 3.66 9.20
CA MET A 75 4.12 4.44 8.04
C MET A 75 5.41 5.22 8.31
N LEU A 76 5.56 5.80 9.51
CA LEU A 76 6.80 6.45 9.94
C LEU A 76 7.96 5.47 10.04
N CYS A 77 7.73 4.24 10.51
CA CYS A 77 8.74 3.18 10.51
C CYS A 77 9.20 2.85 9.09
N ILE A 78 8.27 2.71 8.14
CA ILE A 78 8.60 2.47 6.72
C ILE A 78 9.43 3.64 6.15
N GLN A 79 9.06 4.89 6.46
CA GLN A 79 9.84 6.07 6.04
C GLN A 79 11.24 6.10 6.64
N LYS A 80 11.39 5.74 7.93
CA LYS A 80 12.69 5.64 8.60
C LYS A 80 13.61 4.61 7.92
N MET A 81 13.04 3.57 7.31
CA MET A 81 13.77 2.60 6.49
C MET A 81 14.17 3.12 5.11
N GLY A 82 13.92 4.40 4.81
CA GLY A 82 14.28 5.05 3.56
C GLY A 82 13.30 4.81 2.42
N TYR A 83 12.08 4.34 2.71
CA TYR A 83 11.01 4.25 1.72
C TYR A 83 10.25 5.57 1.63
N VAL A 84 9.86 5.95 0.43
CA VAL A 84 9.12 7.18 0.14
C VAL A 84 7.73 6.80 -0.37
N LYS A 85 6.69 7.41 0.19
CA LYS A 85 5.31 7.22 -0.25
C LYS A 85 4.99 8.15 -1.41
N TYR A 86 4.40 7.61 -2.47
CA TYR A 86 3.91 8.31 -3.64
C TYR A 86 2.41 8.09 -3.81
N VAL A 87 1.65 9.17 -3.86
CA VAL A 87 0.20 9.15 -4.11
C VAL A 87 -0.07 10.05 -5.30
N ASN A 88 -0.73 9.52 -6.34
CA ASN A 88 -1.01 10.24 -7.60
C ASN A 88 0.25 10.90 -8.20
N GLY A 89 1.38 10.18 -8.18
CA GLY A 89 2.66 10.64 -8.72
C GLY A 89 3.40 11.67 -7.87
N LYS A 90 2.86 12.08 -6.72
CA LYS A 90 3.48 13.07 -5.83
C LYS A 90 3.99 12.42 -4.55
N VAL A 91 5.10 12.92 -4.03
CA VAL A 91 5.59 12.52 -2.71
C VAL A 91 4.55 12.89 -1.66
N SER A 92 4.16 11.92 -0.84
CA SER A 92 3.24 12.09 0.28
C SER A 92 4.01 11.97 1.58
N LEU A 93 4.08 13.06 2.36
CA LEU A 93 4.61 13.00 3.71
C LEU A 93 3.56 12.38 4.63
N VAL A 94 3.98 11.47 5.52
CA VAL A 94 3.06 10.75 6.42
C VAL A 94 2.37 11.70 7.40
N CYS A 95 3.09 12.70 7.91
CA CYS A 95 2.61 13.66 8.91
C CYS A 95 1.99 14.93 8.34
N ASP A 96 1.47 14.86 7.11
CA ASP A 96 0.73 15.96 6.48
C ASP A 96 -0.79 15.78 6.59
N GLY A 97 -1.51 16.86 6.31
CA GLY A 97 -2.98 16.89 6.33
C GLY A 97 -3.54 16.55 7.71
N PHE A 98 -4.52 15.64 7.75
CA PHE A 98 -5.21 15.27 8.99
C PHE A 98 -4.31 14.52 9.99
N ARG A 99 -3.19 13.92 9.53
CA ARG A 99 -2.27 13.15 10.41
C ARG A 99 -1.34 14.02 11.23
N ARG A 100 -1.23 15.31 10.90
CA ARG A 100 -0.30 16.25 11.54
C ARG A 100 -0.46 16.33 13.06
N GLY A 101 -1.70 16.27 13.55
CA GLY A 101 -2.02 16.30 14.99
C GLY A 101 -2.12 14.93 15.66
N LEU A 102 -1.66 13.86 15.02
CA LEU A 102 -1.62 12.54 15.64
C LEU A 102 -0.36 12.40 16.49
N LEU A 103 -0.47 11.71 17.63
CA LEU A 103 0.63 11.54 18.59
C LEU A 103 1.95 11.07 17.94
N PRO A 104 1.97 10.11 16.99
CA PRO A 104 3.22 9.70 16.34
C PRO A 104 3.92 10.82 15.56
N CYS A 105 3.15 11.76 15.02
CA CYS A 105 3.66 12.90 14.25
C CYS A 105 4.08 14.08 15.14
N GLU A 106 3.39 14.28 16.26
CA GLU A 106 3.72 15.34 17.22
C GLU A 106 4.95 14.99 18.05
N TYR A 107 4.97 13.78 18.61
CA TYR A 107 5.98 13.42 19.59
C TYR A 107 7.19 12.76 18.98
N GLY A 108 7.11 12.19 17.76
CA GLY A 108 8.21 11.65 16.94
C GLY A 108 9.11 10.59 17.59
N PHE A 109 8.99 10.38 18.89
CA PHE A 109 9.90 9.64 19.74
C PHE A 109 9.31 8.25 19.96
N LYS A 110 10.06 7.25 19.47
CA LYS A 110 9.77 5.81 19.49
C LYS A 110 8.98 5.28 18.29
N VAL A 111 9.24 5.80 17.10
CA VAL A 111 8.95 5.03 15.88
C VAL A 111 9.65 3.67 16.01
N ARG A 112 8.83 2.61 16.06
CA ARG A 112 9.26 1.21 16.17
C ARG A 112 10.34 0.86 15.12
N GLU A 113 11.28 0.01 15.50
CA GLU A 113 12.20 -0.64 14.55
C GLU A 113 11.52 -1.83 13.86
N PRO A 114 11.77 -2.06 12.55
CA PRO A 114 11.22 -3.22 11.87
C PRO A 114 11.70 -4.51 12.53
N SER A 115 10.80 -5.47 12.67
CA SER A 115 11.12 -6.78 13.26
C SER A 115 10.50 -7.92 12.47
N VAL A 116 11.34 -8.90 12.11
CA VAL A 116 10.89 -10.16 11.48
C VAL A 116 9.85 -10.86 12.34
N GLU A 117 10.01 -10.81 13.67
CA GLU A 117 9.06 -11.41 14.62
C GLU A 117 7.67 -10.74 14.54
N VAL A 118 7.64 -9.41 14.38
CA VAL A 118 6.38 -8.67 14.16
C VAL A 118 5.72 -9.11 12.85
N ARG A 119 6.51 -9.28 11.79
CA ARG A 119 5.99 -9.71 10.48
C ARG A 119 5.39 -11.11 10.53
N ILE A 120 6.12 -12.11 11.01
CA ILE A 120 5.67 -13.51 10.96
C ILE A 120 4.46 -13.76 11.86
N ASN A 121 4.30 -12.99 12.93
CA ASN A 121 3.15 -13.07 13.85
C ASN A 121 1.99 -12.13 13.50
N SER A 122 2.12 -11.33 12.43
CA SER A 122 1.07 -10.40 11.99
C SER A 122 -0.27 -11.10 11.72
N GLY A 123 -1.38 -10.36 11.85
CA GLY A 123 -2.70 -10.86 11.45
C GLY A 123 -2.73 -11.38 10.00
N TYR A 124 -2.01 -10.70 9.10
CA TYR A 124 -1.81 -11.12 7.72
C TYR A 124 -1.15 -12.49 7.61
N CYS A 125 0.01 -12.70 8.24
CA CYS A 125 0.73 -13.98 8.14
C CYS A 125 0.04 -15.14 8.85
N ARG A 126 -0.73 -14.87 9.92
CA ARG A 126 -1.61 -15.88 10.53
C ARG A 126 -2.72 -16.33 9.58
N LYS A 127 -3.31 -15.41 8.81
CA LYS A 127 -4.36 -15.72 7.83
C LYS A 127 -3.81 -16.34 6.54
N TYR A 128 -2.63 -15.89 6.09
CA TYR A 128 -1.99 -16.29 4.84
C TYR A 128 -0.57 -16.84 5.06
N PRO A 129 -0.41 -17.96 5.79
CA PRO A 129 0.91 -18.47 6.17
C PRO A 129 1.79 -18.89 4.98
N LYS A 130 1.18 -19.18 3.82
CA LYS A 130 1.87 -19.55 2.58
C LYS A 130 2.30 -18.34 1.72
N SER A 131 2.03 -17.12 2.15
CA SER A 131 2.47 -15.92 1.44
C SER A 131 3.99 -15.84 1.43
N ILE A 132 4.57 -15.44 0.30
CA ILE A 132 6.03 -15.24 0.16
C ILE A 132 6.57 -14.18 1.14
N ALA A 133 5.72 -13.26 1.60
CA ALA A 133 6.08 -12.28 2.62
C ALA A 133 6.11 -12.85 4.05
N CYS A 134 5.70 -14.09 4.27
CA CYS A 134 5.63 -14.72 5.60
C CYS A 134 6.73 -15.78 5.84
N SER A 135 7.61 -16.01 4.87
CA SER A 135 8.82 -16.83 5.08
C SER A 135 9.81 -16.09 5.97
N ARG A 136 10.58 -16.78 6.81
CA ARG A 136 11.67 -16.15 7.57
C ARG A 136 12.65 -15.45 6.61
#